data_AF-A0A522EAL7-F1
#
_entry.id   AF-A0A522EAL7-F1
#
_cell.length_a   1.000
_cell.length_b   1.000
_cell.length_c   1.000
_cell.angle_alpha   90.00
_cell.angle_beta   90.00
_cell.angle_gamma   90.00
#
_symmetry.space_group_name_H-M   'P 1'
#
loop_
_entity.id
_entity.type
_entity.pdbx_description
1 polymer ?
#
loop_
_entity_poly.entity_id
_entity_poly.type
_entity_poly.pdbx_seq_one_letter_code
_entity_poly.pdbx_strand_id
1 'polypeptide(L)'
;MNAKIIAGIFLPVAIIIILVALSASDVGKSVEKKTADSVKFSNIFTAYTDYSDRFQYVPIRTVTIVNNFFMPRVQELNDVVVCAVNDNNNIARLTFQVRYSETKYQDNIYTMQPMMLESSRMMGGYYGGSSGRASVNMPVHSAKTVTLFIEPQRVYQNAQGLINLNQYKGYTKLLVVDNPKSTGYYASCDNIPADELAKAAVIPITDQGSAPIIIPIGSK
;
A
#
# COMPACT_ATOMS: atom_id res chain seq x y z
N MET A 1 -7.72 -59.01 -2.45
CA MET A 1 -6.71 -57.95 -2.20
C MET A 1 -6.85 -57.53 -0.74
N ASN A 2 -5.81 -57.73 0.07
CA ASN A 2 -5.92 -57.74 1.53
C ASN A 2 -6.34 -56.37 2.10
N ALA A 3 -7.42 -56.33 2.88
CA ALA A 3 -7.89 -55.12 3.57
C ALA A 3 -6.78 -54.44 4.42
N LYS A 4 -5.77 -55.21 4.86
CA LYS A 4 -4.56 -54.72 5.54
C LYS A 4 -3.67 -53.82 4.67
N ILE A 5 -3.60 -54.05 3.35
CA ILE A 5 -2.81 -53.22 2.42
C ILE A 5 -3.56 -51.90 2.13
N ILE A 6 -4.89 -51.97 1.98
CA ILE A 6 -5.74 -50.80 1.78
C ILE A 6 -5.74 -49.91 3.04
N ALA A 7 -5.90 -50.48 4.23
CA ALA A 7 -5.88 -49.72 5.47
C ALA A 7 -4.47 -49.27 5.90
N GLY A 8 -3.43 -50.06 5.62
CA GLY A 8 -2.06 -49.76 6.06
C GLY A 8 -1.29 -48.78 5.18
N ILE A 9 -1.58 -48.74 3.87
CA ILE A 9 -0.84 -47.91 2.91
C ILE A 9 -1.75 -46.89 2.22
N PHE A 10 -2.92 -47.29 1.73
CA PHE A 10 -3.78 -46.37 0.98
C PHE A 10 -4.44 -45.31 1.87
N LEU A 11 -4.82 -45.65 3.11
CA LEU A 11 -5.44 -44.68 4.01
C LEU A 11 -4.49 -43.53 4.41
N PRO A 12 -3.24 -43.76 4.85
CA PRO A 12 -2.30 -42.66 5.11
C PRO A 12 -2.03 -41.81 3.86
N VAL A 13 -1.86 -42.43 2.69
CA VAL A 13 -1.62 -41.72 1.43
C VAL A 13 -2.82 -40.85 1.06
N ALA A 14 -4.04 -41.37 1.17
CA ALA A 14 -5.25 -40.59 0.92
C ALA A 14 -5.38 -39.40 1.90
N ILE A 15 -5.07 -39.58 3.18
CA ILE A 15 -5.07 -38.49 4.17
C ILE A 15 -4.05 -37.42 3.80
N ILE A 16 -2.83 -37.80 3.39
CA ILE A 16 -1.80 -36.85 2.94
C ILE A 16 -2.28 -36.07 1.71
N ILE A 17 -2.86 -36.74 0.72
CA ILE A 17 -3.41 -36.08 -0.47
C ILE A 17 -4.50 -35.07 -0.09
N ILE A 18 -5.42 -35.45 0.81
CA ILE A 18 -6.48 -34.57 1.30
C ILE A 18 -5.88 -33.37 2.03
N LEU A 19 -4.89 -33.57 2.91
CA LEU A 19 -4.23 -32.49 3.64
C LEU A 19 -3.48 -31.53 2.71
N VAL A 20 -2.81 -32.04 1.66
CA VAL A 20 -2.15 -31.23 0.64
C VAL A 20 -3.17 -30.46 -0.21
N ALA A 21 -4.28 -31.09 -0.60
CA ALA A 21 -5.33 -30.41 -1.33
C ALA A 21 -5.99 -29.30 -0.49
N LEU A 22 -6.24 -29.58 0.80
CA LEU A 22 -6.82 -28.61 1.72
C LEU A 22 -5.84 -27.47 2.05
N SER A 23 -4.54 -27.74 2.15
CA SER A 23 -3.53 -26.70 2.38
C SER A 23 -3.37 -25.77 1.16
N ALA A 24 -3.50 -26.31 -0.05
CA ALA A 24 -3.49 -25.53 -1.30
C ALA A 24 -4.81 -24.76 -1.54
N SER A 25 -5.93 -25.21 -0.95
CA SER A 25 -7.23 -24.58 -1.14
C SER A 25 -7.36 -23.26 -0.35
N ASP A 26 -8.05 -22.26 -0.88
CA ASP A 26 -8.42 -21.02 -0.16
C ASP A 26 -9.54 -21.22 0.90
N VAL A 27 -9.81 -22.46 1.32
CA VAL A 27 -10.85 -22.77 2.31
C VAL A 27 -10.56 -22.07 3.64
N GLY A 28 -11.56 -21.36 4.16
CA GLY A 28 -11.47 -20.65 5.43
C GLY A 28 -10.65 -19.35 5.38
N LYS A 29 -10.22 -18.93 4.19
CA LYS A 29 -9.45 -17.70 3.98
C LYS A 29 -10.34 -16.63 3.34
N SER A 30 -10.30 -15.42 3.88
CA SER A 30 -10.92 -14.26 3.24
C SER A 30 -9.98 -13.07 3.26
N VAL A 31 -10.00 -12.29 2.18
CA VAL A 31 -9.25 -11.05 2.06
C VAL A 31 -10.22 -9.96 1.66
N GLU A 32 -10.44 -9.01 2.55
CA GLU A 32 -11.29 -7.86 2.32
C GLU A 32 -10.43 -6.60 2.19
N LYS A 33 -10.73 -5.77 1.19
CA LYS A 33 -10.03 -4.51 0.95
C LYS A 33 -11.00 -3.36 1.12
N LYS A 34 -10.69 -2.43 2.01
CA LYS A 34 -11.42 -1.18 2.18
C LYS A 34 -10.53 0.00 1.83
N THR A 35 -10.93 0.76 0.84
CA THR A 35 -10.22 1.97 0.39
C THR A 35 -10.72 3.18 1.20
N ALA A 36 -9.85 4.16 1.45
CA ALA A 36 -10.23 5.39 2.13
C ALA A 36 -11.27 6.17 1.32
N ASP A 37 -12.24 6.77 2.00
CA ASP A 37 -13.33 7.53 1.34
C ASP A 37 -12.82 8.83 0.70
N SER A 38 -11.80 9.46 1.30
CA SER A 38 -11.12 10.64 0.78
C SER A 38 -9.79 10.86 1.49
N VAL A 39 -8.95 11.72 0.90
CA VAL A 39 -7.73 12.27 1.54
C VAL A 39 -7.70 13.78 1.39
N LYS A 40 -7.20 14.49 2.42
CA LYS A 40 -7.04 15.95 2.34
C LYS A 40 -5.81 16.32 1.53
N PHE A 41 -5.91 17.36 0.72
CA PHE A 41 -4.80 17.92 -0.06
C PHE A 41 -3.57 18.21 0.81
N SER A 42 -3.78 18.84 1.98
CA SER A 42 -2.72 19.18 2.93
C SER A 42 -1.98 17.99 3.51
N ASN A 43 -2.57 16.79 3.48
CA ASN A 43 -1.95 15.59 4.03
C ASN A 43 -1.00 14.95 3.01
N ILE A 44 -1.28 15.12 1.71
CA ILE A 44 -0.51 14.48 0.63
C ILE A 44 0.47 15.43 -0.07
N PHE A 45 0.26 16.74 0.02
CA PHE A 45 1.18 17.77 -0.47
C PHE A 45 1.56 18.70 0.68
N THR A 46 2.79 18.57 1.17
CA THR A 46 3.27 19.30 2.34
C THR A 46 4.44 20.21 1.99
N ALA A 47 4.49 21.37 2.64
CA ALA A 47 5.61 22.29 2.55
C ALA A 47 6.81 21.73 3.35
N TYR A 48 8.00 21.76 2.76
CA TYR A 48 9.24 21.43 3.47
C TYR A 48 9.68 22.62 4.35
N THR A 49 8.92 22.95 5.38
CA THR A 49 9.25 24.06 6.31
C THR A 49 9.58 23.61 7.72
N ASP A 50 9.13 22.43 8.15
CA ASP A 50 9.36 21.94 9.50
C ASP A 50 9.99 20.53 9.52
N TYR A 51 11.21 20.46 10.05
CA TYR A 51 11.90 19.19 10.35
C TYR A 51 11.24 18.39 11.48
N SER A 52 10.26 18.98 12.20
CA SER A 52 9.48 18.36 13.28
C SER A 52 8.25 17.58 12.79
N ASP A 53 7.71 17.89 11.61
CA ASP A 53 6.55 17.18 11.02
C ASP A 53 6.98 15.90 10.29
N ARG A 54 7.78 15.10 11.01
CA ARG A 54 8.38 13.86 10.50
C ARG A 54 7.29 12.83 10.20
N PHE A 55 7.11 12.58 8.90
CA PHE A 55 6.47 11.39 8.32
C PHE A 55 5.01 11.15 8.74
N GLN A 56 4.13 12.13 8.53
CA GLN A 56 2.69 11.86 8.56
C GLN A 56 2.28 11.07 7.32
N TYR A 57 2.49 9.76 7.36
CA TYR A 57 1.99 8.85 6.34
C TYR A 57 0.48 8.92 6.25
N VAL A 58 -0.07 8.96 5.05
CA VAL A 58 -1.53 9.09 4.83
C VAL A 58 -2.12 7.71 4.58
N PRO A 59 -3.05 7.21 5.41
CA PRO A 59 -3.69 5.92 5.18
C PRO A 59 -4.59 6.00 3.95
N ILE A 60 -4.47 5.03 3.04
CA ILE A 60 -5.24 4.99 1.78
C ILE A 60 -6.07 3.74 1.61
N ARG A 61 -5.70 2.63 2.27
CA ARG A 61 -6.41 1.36 2.17
C ARG A 61 -6.10 0.48 3.38
N THR A 62 -7.08 -0.28 3.83
CA THR A 62 -6.90 -1.38 4.78
C THR A 62 -7.22 -2.69 4.11
N VAL A 63 -6.39 -3.71 4.36
CA VAL A 63 -6.58 -5.09 3.91
C VAL A 63 -6.77 -5.94 5.15
N THR A 64 -7.96 -6.51 5.31
CA THR A 64 -8.29 -7.42 6.40
C THR A 64 -8.19 -8.85 5.88
N ILE A 65 -7.32 -9.63 6.50
CA ILE A 65 -7.04 -11.02 6.14
C ILE A 65 -7.54 -11.88 7.29
N VAL A 66 -8.38 -12.86 6.98
CA VAL A 66 -8.88 -13.83 7.96
C VAL A 66 -8.41 -15.22 7.55
N ASN A 67 -7.93 -15.98 8.53
CA ASN A 67 -7.61 -17.40 8.41
C ASN A 67 -8.39 -18.19 9.46
N ASN A 68 -9.55 -18.71 9.06
CA ASN A 68 -10.37 -19.62 9.87
C ASN A 68 -9.98 -21.09 9.69
N PHE A 69 -8.90 -21.36 8.96
CA PHE A 69 -8.41 -22.70 8.73
C PHE A 69 -7.56 -23.19 9.91
N PHE A 70 -7.50 -24.52 10.11
CA PHE A 70 -6.78 -25.15 11.23
C PHE A 70 -5.25 -25.19 11.07
N MET A 71 -4.73 -24.72 9.92
CA MET A 71 -3.28 -24.60 9.66
C MET A 71 -2.87 -23.13 9.47
N PRO A 72 -1.66 -22.73 9.93
CA PRO A 72 -1.10 -21.42 9.61
C PRO A 72 -0.95 -21.22 8.10
N ARG A 73 -1.02 -19.98 7.65
CA ARG A 73 -0.89 -19.60 6.25
C ARG A 73 -0.02 -18.36 6.09
N VAL A 74 0.50 -18.16 4.89
CA VAL A 74 1.14 -16.90 4.48
C VAL A 74 0.25 -16.25 3.43
N GLN A 75 -0.10 -14.98 3.65
CA GLN A 75 -0.81 -14.18 2.65
C GLN A 75 0.19 -13.22 2.00
N GLU A 76 0.39 -13.36 0.70
CA GLU A 76 1.10 -12.35 -0.08
C GLU A 76 0.14 -11.22 -0.46
N LEU A 77 0.54 -9.98 -0.20
CA LEU A 77 -0.17 -8.81 -0.66
C LEU A 77 0.32 -8.45 -2.06
N ASN A 78 -0.62 -8.05 -2.91
CA ASN A 78 -0.26 -7.43 -4.18
C ASN A 78 0.51 -6.14 -3.92
N ASP A 79 1.45 -5.82 -4.80
CA ASP A 79 2.04 -4.50 -4.81
C ASP A 79 0.99 -3.48 -5.25
N VAL A 80 1.16 -2.24 -4.81
CA VAL A 80 0.21 -1.17 -5.05
C VAL A 80 0.95 0.05 -5.55
N VAL A 81 0.49 0.59 -6.66
CA VAL A 81 0.96 1.87 -7.20
C VAL A 81 -0.14 2.90 -6.98
N VAL A 82 0.24 4.08 -6.47
CA VAL A 82 -0.70 5.16 -6.18
C VAL A 82 -0.37 6.35 -7.05
N CYS A 83 -1.36 6.79 -7.82
CA CYS A 83 -1.23 7.85 -8.80
C CYS A 83 -2.14 9.02 -8.47
N ALA A 84 -1.59 10.22 -8.26
CA ALA A 84 -2.41 11.42 -8.32
C ALA A 84 -2.67 11.78 -9.79
N VAL A 85 -3.94 11.97 -10.09
CA VAL A 85 -4.43 12.34 -11.42
C VAL A 85 -5.46 13.45 -11.28
N ASN A 86 -5.79 14.05 -12.41
CA ASN A 86 -6.94 14.92 -12.51
C ASN A 86 -8.00 14.35 -13.42
N ASP A 87 -9.21 14.90 -13.35
CA ASP A 87 -10.36 14.32 -14.03
C ASP A 87 -10.22 14.30 -15.56
N ASN A 88 -9.48 15.25 -16.12
CA ASN A 88 -9.25 15.36 -17.56
C ASN A 88 -7.96 14.68 -18.02
N ASN A 89 -7.19 14.08 -17.10
CA ASN A 89 -5.90 13.43 -17.33
C ASN A 89 -4.92 14.27 -18.20
N ASN A 90 -4.99 15.60 -18.07
CA ASN A 90 -4.19 16.55 -18.86
C ASN A 90 -2.94 17.04 -18.12
N ILE A 91 -2.70 16.54 -16.91
CA ILE A 91 -1.49 16.74 -16.13
C ILE A 91 -0.78 15.39 -16.02
N ALA A 92 0.56 15.40 -16.09
CA ALA A 92 1.37 14.21 -15.88
C ALA A 92 1.06 13.58 -14.51
N ARG A 93 1.00 12.25 -14.45
CA ARG A 93 0.61 11.57 -13.21
C ARG A 93 1.74 11.61 -12.20
N LEU A 94 1.43 11.86 -10.93
CA LEU A 94 2.41 11.77 -9.85
C LEU A 94 2.30 10.42 -9.16
N THR A 95 3.44 9.75 -9.00
CA THR A 95 3.54 8.46 -8.31
C THR A 95 3.91 8.69 -6.85
N PHE A 96 3.18 8.05 -5.93
CA PHE A 96 3.46 8.09 -4.50
C PHE A 96 4.13 6.80 -4.04
N GLN A 97 5.05 6.92 -3.07
CA GLN A 97 5.61 5.74 -2.42
C GLN A 97 4.58 5.13 -1.46
N VAL A 98 4.35 3.82 -1.58
CA VAL A 98 3.42 3.06 -0.74
C VAL A 98 4.18 2.26 0.31
N ARG A 99 3.67 2.25 1.54
CA ARG A 99 4.20 1.50 2.69
C ARG A 99 3.09 0.70 3.36
N TYR A 100 3.44 -0.43 3.96
CA TYR A 100 2.49 -1.39 4.55
C TYR A 100 2.80 -1.55 6.04
N SER A 101 1.76 -1.65 6.87
CA SER A 101 1.88 -1.87 8.31
C SER A 101 0.81 -2.81 8.85
N GLU A 102 1.20 -3.82 9.63
CA GLU A 102 0.26 -4.63 10.44
C GLU A 102 -0.25 -3.87 11.68
N THR A 103 0.48 -2.85 12.15
CA THR A 103 0.10 -2.03 13.31
C THR A 103 -0.47 -0.67 12.88
N LYS A 104 -1.41 -0.13 13.65
CA LYS A 104 -1.70 1.31 13.65
C LYS A 104 -0.55 1.97 14.42
N TYR A 105 0.35 2.66 13.71
CA TYR A 105 1.45 3.53 14.16
C TYR A 105 2.14 3.17 15.50
N GLN A 106 3.47 3.01 15.49
CA GLN A 106 4.20 3.17 16.74
C GLN A 106 4.24 4.65 17.12
N ASP A 107 3.58 5.01 18.22
CA ASP A 107 3.78 6.28 18.89
C ASP A 107 5.19 6.27 19.52
N ASN A 108 6.17 6.77 18.77
CA ASN A 108 7.39 7.29 19.37
C ASN A 108 7.37 8.79 19.19
N ILE A 109 7.70 9.54 20.25
CA ILE A 109 7.42 10.97 20.46
C ILE A 109 7.97 11.89 19.34
N TYR A 110 8.76 11.34 18.42
CA TYR A 110 9.43 12.05 17.33
C TYR A 110 9.17 11.50 15.92
N THR A 111 8.46 10.38 15.73
CA THR A 111 8.21 9.79 14.40
C THR A 111 7.00 8.81 14.41
N MET A 112 5.94 9.13 13.66
CA MET A 112 4.86 8.17 13.35
C MET A 112 5.23 7.36 12.10
N GLN A 113 6.07 6.33 12.23
CA GLN A 113 6.39 5.45 11.09
C GLN A 113 5.59 4.15 11.16
N PRO A 114 4.99 3.68 10.06
CA PRO A 114 4.43 2.34 9.99
C PRO A 114 5.55 1.33 10.24
N MET A 115 5.27 0.30 11.05
CA MET A 115 6.18 -0.84 11.15
C MET A 115 6.12 -1.58 9.82
N MET A 116 7.16 -1.38 9.00
CA MET A 116 7.24 -1.96 7.68
C MET A 116 7.22 -3.49 7.78
N LEU A 117 6.44 -4.13 6.91
CA LEU A 117 6.63 -5.55 6.63
C LEU A 117 8.04 -5.75 6.04
N GLU A 118 8.74 -6.80 6.46
CA GLU A 118 10.17 -7.00 6.14
C GLU A 118 10.51 -6.96 4.63
N SER A 119 9.54 -7.19 3.75
CA SER A 119 9.70 -7.11 2.28
C SER A 119 9.16 -5.83 1.63
N SER A 120 8.54 -4.89 2.35
CA SER A 120 7.77 -3.79 1.74
C SER A 120 8.57 -2.55 1.32
N ARG A 121 9.89 -2.64 1.13
CA ARG A 121 10.69 -1.51 0.65
C ARG A 121 10.55 -1.34 -0.86
N MET A 122 9.41 -0.83 -1.30
CA MET A 122 9.26 -0.37 -2.68
C MET A 122 9.84 1.03 -2.84
N MET A 123 10.79 1.15 -3.77
CA MET A 123 11.62 2.33 -4.01
C MET A 123 10.81 3.56 -4.42
N GLY A 124 11.03 4.67 -3.70
CA GLY A 124 11.27 5.95 -4.34
C GLY A 124 12.79 6.22 -4.27
N GLY A 125 13.45 6.30 -5.43
CA GLY A 125 14.85 6.76 -5.53
C GLY A 125 15.92 5.69 -5.74
N TYR A 126 16.37 5.58 -6.99
CA TYR A 126 17.75 5.33 -7.46
C TYR A 126 18.66 4.20 -6.91
N TYR A 127 18.33 3.46 -5.85
CA TYR A 127 19.15 2.34 -5.36
C TYR A 127 18.31 1.10 -5.05
N GLY A 128 18.67 -0.01 -5.72
CA GLY A 128 18.00 -1.32 -5.76
C GLY A 128 17.38 -1.81 -4.45
N GLY A 129 16.08 -1.56 -4.29
CA GLY A 129 15.22 -2.19 -3.29
C GLY A 129 14.64 -3.50 -3.83
N SER A 130 14.76 -4.55 -3.03
CA SER A 130 14.21 -5.89 -3.30
C SER A 130 12.73 -5.84 -3.71
N SER A 131 12.40 -6.41 -4.87
CA SER A 131 11.05 -6.54 -5.43
C SER A 131 10.29 -7.72 -4.79
N GLY A 132 10.20 -7.75 -3.47
CA GLY A 132 9.45 -8.76 -2.75
C GLY A 132 8.04 -8.28 -2.43
N ARG A 133 7.02 -9.09 -2.74
CA ARG A 133 5.66 -8.84 -2.24
C ARG A 133 5.66 -8.80 -0.71
N ALA A 134 4.87 -7.89 -0.14
CA ALA A 134 4.63 -7.88 1.29
C ALA A 134 3.92 -9.18 1.71
N SER A 135 4.49 -9.94 2.64
CA SER A 135 3.90 -11.19 3.13
C SER A 135 3.43 -11.05 4.58
N VAL A 136 2.25 -11.57 4.88
CA VAL A 136 1.64 -11.56 6.21
C VAL A 136 1.51 -12.98 6.70
N ASN A 137 2.18 -13.29 7.81
CA ASN A 137 2.03 -14.58 8.49
C ASN A 137 0.69 -14.61 9.25
N MET A 138 -0.17 -15.57 8.91
CA MET A 138 -1.50 -15.76 9.46
C MET A 138 -1.55 -17.02 10.34
N PRO A 139 -1.60 -16.88 11.67
CA PRO A 139 -1.84 -18.01 12.57
C PRO A 139 -3.18 -18.71 12.29
N VAL A 140 -3.33 -19.90 12.89
CA VAL A 140 -4.61 -20.63 12.92
C VAL A 140 -5.70 -19.79 13.58
N HIS A 141 -6.91 -19.79 13.03
CA HIS A 141 -8.08 -19.07 13.57
C HIS A 141 -7.80 -17.60 13.92
N SER A 142 -7.16 -16.87 13.00
CA SER A 142 -6.73 -15.49 13.24
C SER A 142 -7.26 -14.51 12.20
N ALA A 143 -7.31 -13.25 12.60
CA ALA A 143 -7.57 -12.12 11.70
C ALA A 143 -6.47 -11.07 11.89
N LYS A 144 -5.97 -10.53 10.79
CA LYS A 144 -4.98 -9.44 10.77
C LYS A 144 -5.46 -8.34 9.85
N THR A 145 -5.08 -7.10 10.18
CA THR A 145 -5.35 -5.94 9.32
C THR A 145 -4.02 -5.30 8.94
N VAL A 146 -3.80 -5.13 7.64
CA VAL A 146 -2.67 -4.38 7.10
C VAL A 146 -3.19 -3.06 6.56
N THR A 147 -2.60 -1.95 7.00
CA THR A 147 -2.90 -0.62 6.47
C THR A 147 -1.82 -0.22 5.48
N LEU A 148 -2.25 0.25 4.31
CA LEU A 148 -1.42 0.85 3.29
C LEU A 148 -1.42 2.36 3.47
N PHE A 149 -0.24 2.94 3.41
CA PHE A 149 -0.03 4.36 3.52
C PHE A 149 0.75 4.90 2.34
N ILE A 150 0.54 6.17 2.02
CA ILE A 150 1.43 6.92 1.12
C ILE A 150 2.30 7.89 1.89
N GLU A 151 3.53 8.05 1.41
CA GLU A 151 4.42 9.12 1.85
C GLU A 151 3.99 10.45 1.19
N PRO A 152 3.74 11.52 1.96
CA PRO A 152 3.39 12.82 1.37
C PRO A 152 4.46 13.33 0.42
N GLN A 153 4.04 13.95 -0.69
CA GLN A 153 4.94 14.63 -1.59
C GLN A 153 5.38 15.95 -0.96
N ARG A 154 6.67 16.03 -0.61
CA ARG A 154 7.27 17.23 -0.04
C ARG A 154 7.63 18.21 -1.14
N VAL A 155 7.15 19.44 -1.00
CA VAL A 155 7.42 20.52 -1.95
C VAL A 155 8.52 21.41 -1.39
N TYR A 156 9.64 21.44 -2.11
CA TYR A 156 10.79 22.28 -1.78
C TYR A 156 10.53 23.74 -2.19
N GLN A 157 11.24 24.64 -1.51
CA GLN A 157 11.27 26.05 -1.90
C GLN A 157 11.82 26.19 -3.32
N ASN A 158 11.23 27.09 -4.10
CA ASN A 158 11.78 27.49 -5.39
C ASN A 158 13.01 28.39 -5.20
N ALA A 159 13.64 28.83 -6.30
CA ALA A 159 14.81 29.71 -6.27
C ALA A 159 14.57 31.06 -5.54
N GLN A 160 13.30 31.43 -5.32
CA GLN A 160 12.87 32.64 -4.62
C GLN A 160 12.52 32.39 -3.15
N GLY A 161 12.77 31.19 -2.62
CA GLY A 161 12.45 30.84 -1.23
C GLY A 161 10.96 30.58 -0.95
N LEU A 162 10.12 30.51 -1.99
CA LEU A 162 8.68 30.32 -1.86
C LEU A 162 8.28 28.87 -2.11
N ILE A 163 7.31 28.37 -1.35
CA ILE A 163 6.69 27.07 -1.58
C ILE A 163 5.37 27.29 -2.32
N ASN A 164 5.30 26.82 -3.57
CA ASN A 164 4.10 26.93 -4.39
C ASN A 164 3.36 25.59 -4.46
N LEU A 165 2.41 25.40 -3.54
CA LEU A 165 1.52 24.23 -3.57
C LEU A 165 0.43 24.34 -4.65
N ASN A 166 0.20 25.52 -5.24
CA ASN A 166 -0.88 25.70 -6.23
C ASN A 166 -0.68 24.86 -7.49
N GLN A 167 0.56 24.54 -7.86
CA GLN A 167 0.83 23.67 -9.01
C GLN A 167 0.26 22.24 -8.85
N TYR A 168 0.04 21.80 -7.61
CA TYR A 168 -0.52 20.48 -7.31
C TYR A 168 -2.04 20.49 -7.16
N LYS A 169 -2.69 21.66 -7.13
CA LYS A 169 -4.16 21.74 -7.06
C LYS A 169 -4.87 21.14 -8.26
N GLY A 170 -4.16 20.96 -9.37
CA GLY A 170 -4.71 20.29 -10.53
C GLY A 170 -5.10 18.84 -10.26
N TYR A 171 -4.47 18.15 -9.31
CA TYR A 171 -4.78 16.74 -8.98
C TYR A 171 -6.04 16.64 -8.13
N THR A 172 -7.07 15.93 -8.59
CA THR A 172 -8.39 15.86 -7.93
C THR A 172 -8.64 14.51 -7.24
N LYS A 173 -7.89 13.47 -7.59
CA LYS A 173 -8.05 12.12 -7.03
C LYS A 173 -6.76 11.31 -7.04
N LEU A 174 -6.69 10.32 -6.17
CA LEU A 174 -5.71 9.24 -6.21
C LEU A 174 -6.34 8.01 -6.85
N LEU A 175 -5.58 7.35 -7.74
CA LEU A 175 -5.87 6.02 -8.25
C LEU A 175 -4.97 5.02 -7.53
N VAL A 176 -5.57 4.02 -6.90
CA VAL A 176 -4.85 2.95 -6.18
C VAL A 176 -4.94 1.67 -7.00
N VAL A 177 -3.86 1.36 -7.70
CA VAL A 177 -3.78 0.27 -8.68
C VAL A 177 -3.08 -0.93 -8.03
N ASP A 178 -3.73 -2.08 -8.04
CA ASP A 178 -3.08 -3.33 -7.65
C ASP A 178 -2.20 -3.82 -8.81
N ASN A 179 -0.90 -3.99 -8.55
CA ASN A 179 0.04 -4.61 -9.47
C ASN A 179 0.25 -6.08 -9.07
N PRO A 180 -0.42 -7.03 -9.74
CA PRO A 180 -0.28 -8.44 -9.41
C PRO A 180 1.08 -9.01 -9.82
N LYS A 181 1.92 -8.33 -10.61
CA LYS A 181 3.12 -8.96 -11.18
C LYS A 181 4.40 -8.75 -10.39
N SER A 182 4.44 -7.84 -9.40
CA SER A 182 5.61 -7.55 -8.52
C SER A 182 6.97 -7.38 -9.22
N THR A 183 6.96 -7.25 -10.54
CA THR A 183 8.10 -6.84 -11.32
C THR A 183 8.09 -5.32 -11.23
N GLY A 184 9.24 -4.66 -11.12
CA GLY A 184 9.36 -3.19 -11.13
C GLY A 184 8.87 -2.49 -12.41
N TYR A 185 7.93 -3.12 -13.13
CA TYR A 185 7.30 -2.76 -14.39
C TYR A 185 6.61 -1.40 -14.33
N TYR A 186 6.08 -1.01 -13.16
CA TYR A 186 5.45 0.29 -12.94
C TYR A 186 6.29 1.15 -11.98
N ALA A 187 7.49 1.54 -12.44
CA ALA A 187 8.27 2.57 -11.76
C ALA A 187 7.58 3.96 -11.79
N SER A 188 6.59 4.13 -12.67
CA SER A 188 5.78 5.35 -12.82
C SER A 188 4.34 5.00 -13.18
N CYS A 189 3.42 5.84 -12.72
CA CYS A 189 2.00 5.84 -13.09
C CYS A 189 1.73 5.91 -14.60
N ASP A 190 2.66 6.45 -15.39
CA ASP A 190 2.48 6.56 -16.85
C ASP A 190 2.73 5.25 -17.59
N ASN A 191 3.36 4.26 -16.94
CA ASN A 191 3.59 2.94 -17.52
C ASN A 191 2.42 1.98 -17.27
N ILE A 192 1.38 2.40 -16.54
CA ILE A 192 0.24 1.55 -16.18
C ILE A 192 -0.73 1.47 -17.38
N PRO A 193 -1.07 0.27 -17.87
CA PRO A 193 -2.06 0.08 -18.92
C PRO A 193 -3.43 0.67 -18.56
N ALA A 194 -4.14 1.18 -19.57
CA ALA A 194 -5.43 1.83 -19.38
C ALA A 194 -6.49 0.90 -18.77
N ASP A 195 -6.46 -0.40 -19.08
CA ASP A 195 -7.38 -1.40 -18.54
C ASP A 195 -7.10 -1.74 -17.06
N GLU A 196 -5.84 -1.60 -16.60
CA GLU A 196 -5.49 -1.69 -15.18
C GLU A 196 -5.90 -0.41 -14.43
N LEU A 197 -5.68 0.76 -15.03
CA LEU A 197 -6.14 2.04 -14.47
C LEU A 197 -7.68 2.09 -14.31
N ALA A 198 -8.42 1.50 -15.25
CA ALA A 198 -9.88 1.43 -15.18
C ALA A 198 -10.41 0.58 -14.00
N LYS A 199 -9.58 -0.32 -13.46
CA LYS A 199 -9.91 -1.16 -12.29
C LYS A 199 -9.42 -0.55 -10.97
N ALA A 200 -8.76 0.61 -11.02
CA ALA A 200 -8.18 1.24 -9.84
C ALA A 200 -9.27 1.66 -8.85
N ALA A 201 -8.96 1.53 -7.56
CA ALA A 201 -9.80 2.17 -6.55
C ALA A 201 -9.53 3.68 -6.57
N VAL A 202 -10.60 4.47 -6.49
CA VAL A 202 -10.53 5.94 -6.58
C VAL A 202 -10.67 6.54 -5.18
N ILE A 203 -9.74 7.42 -4.81
CA ILE A 203 -9.80 8.21 -3.57
C ILE A 203 -9.84 9.69 -3.94
N PRO A 204 -10.96 10.40 -3.73
CA PRO A 204 -11.04 11.84 -3.90
C PRO A 204 -10.03 12.61 -3.04
N ILE A 205 -9.44 13.68 -3.60
CA ILE A 205 -8.63 14.65 -2.87
C ILE A 205 -9.52 15.84 -2.49
N THR A 206 -9.72 16.07 -1.19
CA THR A 206 -10.60 17.12 -0.67
C THR A 206 -9.81 18.31 -0.11
N ASP A 207 -10.53 19.35 0.28
CA ASP A 207 -10.00 20.54 0.97
C ASP A 207 -8.92 21.28 0.18
N GLN A 208 -9.09 21.35 -1.15
CA GLN A 208 -8.19 22.06 -2.07
C GLN A 208 -8.35 23.59 -2.04
N GLY A 209 -8.84 24.15 -0.92
CA GLY A 209 -8.98 25.59 -0.72
C GLY A 209 -7.66 26.34 -0.95
N SER A 210 -7.67 27.67 -0.84
CA SER A 210 -6.48 28.50 -1.04
C SER A 210 -5.33 28.09 -0.11
N ALA A 211 -4.51 27.13 -0.54
CA ALA A 211 -3.27 26.76 0.12
C ALA A 211 -2.46 28.04 0.35
N PRO A 212 -2.10 28.36 1.60
CA PRO A 212 -1.36 29.57 1.89
C PRO A 212 -0.05 29.56 1.10
N ILE A 213 0.32 30.72 0.55
CA ILE A 213 1.71 30.95 0.15
C ILE A 213 2.48 30.98 1.45
N ILE A 214 3.25 29.92 1.71
CA ILE A 214 4.06 29.84 2.91
C ILE A 214 5.37 30.57 2.62
N ILE A 215 5.57 31.71 3.28
CA ILE A 215 6.83 32.43 3.33
C ILE A 215 7.58 31.88 4.55
N PRO A 216 8.72 31.18 4.38
CA PRO A 216 9.50 30.71 5.50
C PRO A 216 9.97 31.92 6.33
N ILE A 217 9.56 32.00 7.59
CA ILE A 217 10.05 33.02 8.51
C ILE A 217 11.45 32.57 8.96
N GLY A 218 12.46 32.88 8.16
CA GLY A 218 13.82 32.37 8.40
C GLY A 218 14.85 32.81 7.39
N SER A 219 14.93 34.11 7.10
CA SER A 219 16.10 34.71 6.44
C SER A 219 16.34 36.09 7.03
N LYS A 220 17.08 36.12 8.15
CA LYS A 220 17.98 37.21 8.49
C LYS A 220 19.40 36.69 8.36
#